data_AF-A0A3B9R1W2-F1
#
_entry.id   AF-A0A3B9R1W2-F1
#
_cell.length_a   1.000
_cell.length_b   1.000
_cell.length_c   1.000
_cell.angle_alpha   90.00
_cell.angle_beta   90.00
_cell.angle_gamma   90.00
#
_symmetry.space_group_name_H-M   'P 1'
#
loop_
_entity.id
_entity.type
_entity.pdbx_description
1 polymer ?
#
loop_
_entity_poly.entity_id
_entity_poly.type
_entity_poly.pdbx_seq_one_letter_code
_entity_poly.pdbx_strand_id
1 'polypeptide(L)'
;MVIMLSDANQQARWEKRYLEGRTAWDRGEPSPALALGLAEMPPPPGRVLIPACGRGYEIAELARRGYDVTGVDFSPSAVADL
;
A
#
# COMPACT_ATOMS: atom_id res chain seq x y z
N MET A 1 -4.57 0.38 -9.15
CA MET A 1 -5.46 1.51 -8.77
C MET A 1 -5.29 1.79 -7.28
N VAL A 2 -5.26 3.05 -6.85
CA VAL A 2 -5.23 3.40 -5.41
C VAL A 2 -6.47 4.22 -5.07
N ILE A 3 -7.15 3.88 -3.98
CA ILE A 3 -8.35 4.58 -3.52
C ILE A 3 -8.08 5.19 -2.15
N MET A 4 -8.41 6.47 -2.00
CA MET A 4 -8.44 7.12 -0.69
C MET A 4 -9.72 6.78 0.04
N LEU A 5 -9.61 6.34 1.30
CA LEU A 5 -10.76 6.11 2.17
C LEU A 5 -11.08 7.36 2.98
N SER A 6 -12.36 7.55 3.31
CA SER A 6 -12.84 8.71 4.08
C SER A 6 -13.50 8.28 5.39
N ASP A 7 -12.72 8.32 6.47
CA ASP A 7 -13.19 8.42 7.85
C ASP A 7 -12.41 9.58 8.46
N ALA A 8 -13.10 10.65 8.87
CA ALA A 8 -12.45 11.90 9.24
C ALA A 8 -11.45 11.74 10.40
N ASN A 9 -11.72 10.84 11.35
CA ASN A 9 -10.83 10.60 12.48
C ASN A 9 -9.59 9.80 12.06
N GLN A 10 -9.78 8.78 11.23
CA GLN A 10 -8.66 7.96 10.73
C GLN A 10 -7.78 8.73 9.76
N GLN A 11 -8.38 9.47 8.82
CA GLN A 11 -7.68 10.30 7.86
C GLN A 11 -6.83 11.37 8.56
N ALA A 12 -7.40 12.16 9.46
CA ALA A 12 -6.62 13.17 10.19
C ALA A 12 -5.47 12.55 11.01
N ARG A 13 -5.72 11.40 11.63
CA ARG A 13 -4.75 10.71 12.49
C ARG A 13 -3.55 10.15 11.71
N TRP A 14 -3.78 9.56 10.55
CA TRP A 14 -2.73 8.96 9.74
C TRP A 14 -2.03 9.98 8.85
N GLU A 15 -2.77 10.93 8.26
CA GLU A 15 -2.20 12.02 7.50
C GLU A 15 -1.20 12.83 8.33
N LYS A 16 -1.55 13.18 9.59
CA LYS A 16 -0.63 13.87 10.49
C LYS A 16 0.71 13.13 10.66
N ARG A 17 0.70 11.79 10.73
CA ARG A 17 1.93 11.00 10.87
C ARG A 17 2.81 11.09 9.62
N TYR A 18 2.21 11.04 8.44
CA TYR A 18 2.93 11.21 7.17
C TYR A 18 3.53 12.62 7.05
N LEU A 19 2.75 13.65 7.36
CA LEU A 19 3.21 15.05 7.34
C LEU A 19 4.34 15.32 8.34
N GLU A 20 4.30 14.71 9.53
CA GLU A 20 5.34 14.84 10.55
C GLU A 20 6.54 13.91 10.33
N GLY A 21 6.56 13.12 9.24
CA GLY A 21 7.61 12.13 8.99
C GLY A 21 7.69 11.01 10.04
N ARG A 22 6.63 10.82 10.84
CA ARG A 22 6.55 9.79 11.88
C ARG A 22 6.14 8.44 11.29
N THR A 23 6.85 7.98 10.26
CA THR A 23 6.53 6.80 9.46
C THR A 23 7.51 5.65 9.73
N ALA A 24 7.77 5.32 11.00
CA ALA A 24 8.76 4.30 11.35
C ALA A 24 8.43 2.87 10.87
N TRP A 25 7.19 2.62 10.43
CA TRP A 25 6.78 1.37 9.78
C TRP A 25 7.14 1.32 8.29
N ASP A 26 7.41 2.47 7.67
CA ASP A 26 7.73 2.58 6.24
C ASP A 26 9.17 2.10 6.01
N ARG A 27 9.31 1.06 5.21
CA ARG A 27 10.62 0.45 4.90
C ARG A 27 11.35 1.11 3.74
N GLY A 28 10.67 1.92 2.93
CA GLY A 28 11.24 2.41 1.66
C GLY A 28 11.22 1.40 0.51
N GLU A 29 10.74 0.17 0.75
CA GLU A 29 10.81 -0.95 -0.18
C GLU A 29 9.74 -2.01 0.14
N PRO A 30 9.41 -2.94 -0.79
CA PRO A 30 8.50 -4.04 -0.50
C PRO A 30 8.99 -4.89 0.67
N SER A 31 8.07 -5.34 1.52
CA SER A 31 8.37 -6.26 2.61
C SER A 31 8.99 -7.56 2.07
N PRO A 32 10.10 -8.06 2.65
CA PRO A 32 10.66 -9.37 2.31
C PRO A 32 9.65 -10.52 2.48
N ALA A 33 8.65 -10.34 3.35
CA ALA A 33 7.58 -11.31 3.55
C ALA A 33 6.69 -11.48 2.30
N LEU A 34 6.61 -10.48 1.42
CA LEU A 34 5.89 -10.59 0.15
C LEU A 34 6.45 -11.73 -0.71
N ALA A 35 7.78 -11.88 -0.76
CA ALA A 35 8.44 -12.94 -1.51
C ALA A 35 8.05 -14.34 -1.00
N LEU A 36 7.88 -14.49 0.32
CA LEU A 36 7.41 -15.74 0.93
C LEU A 36 5.95 -16.01 0.58
N GLY A 37 5.09 -14.99 0.66
CA GLY A 37 3.66 -15.13 0.34
C GLY A 37 3.38 -15.41 -1.13
N LEU A 38 4.21 -14.90 -2.04
CA LEU A 38 4.06 -15.08 -3.48
C LEU A 38 4.10 -16.53 -3.95
N ALA A 39 4.82 -17.41 -3.23
CA ALA A 39 4.86 -18.84 -3.55
C ALA A 39 3.50 -19.53 -3.34
N GLU A 40 2.69 -18.99 -2.44
CA GLU A 40 1.38 -19.54 -2.05
C GLU A 40 0.21 -18.79 -2.74
N MET A 41 0.50 -17.70 -3.45
CA MET A 41 -0.51 -16.92 -4.16
C MET A 41 -0.84 -17.56 -5.52
N PRO A 42 -2.10 -17.46 -5.99
CA PRO A 42 -2.44 -17.78 -7.36
C PRO A 42 -1.54 -17.02 -8.35
N PRO A 43 -1.11 -17.64 -9.46
CA PRO A 43 -0.31 -16.94 -10.46
C PRO A 43 -1.11 -15.80 -11.12
N PRO A 44 -0.43 -14.76 -11.63
CA PRO A 44 -1.09 -13.71 -12.39
C PRO A 44 -1.67 -14.27 -13.71
N PRO A 45 -2.79 -13.71 -14.22
CA PRO A 45 -3.51 -12.56 -13.67
C PRO A 45 -4.38 -12.94 -12.45
N GLY A 46 -4.22 -12.19 -11.37
CA GLY A 46 -5.02 -12.30 -10.16
C GLY A 46 -5.31 -10.90 -9.59
N ARG A 47 -6.44 -10.75 -8.90
CA ARG A 47 -6.81 -9.48 -8.25
C ARG A 47 -6.33 -9.48 -6.81
N VAL A 48 -5.64 -8.40 -6.40
CA VAL A 48 -5.09 -8.24 -5.05
C VAL A 48 -5.57 -6.92 -4.46
N LEU A 49 -6.03 -6.97 -3.20
CA LEU A 49 -6.33 -5.78 -2.41
C LEU A 49 -5.25 -5.60 -1.33
N ILE A 50 -4.66 -4.41 -1.25
CA ILE A 50 -3.72 -4.03 -0.19
C ILE A 50 -4.37 -2.98 0.71
N PRO A 51 -4.89 -3.36 1.89
CA PRO A 51 -5.43 -2.42 2.86
C PRO A 51 -4.32 -1.66 3.57
N ALA A 52 -4.55 -0.37 3.83
CA ALA A 52 -3.57 0.54 4.44
C ALA A 52 -2.22 0.48 3.70
N CYS A 53 -2.27 0.71 2.39
CA CYS A 53 -1.14 0.46 1.50
C CYS A 53 0.04 1.41 1.68
N GLY A 54 -0.12 2.50 2.45
CA GLY A 54 0.93 3.48 2.66
C GLY A 54 1.46 4.02 1.31
N ARG A 55 2.79 3.97 1.14
CA ARG A 55 3.47 4.37 -0.10
C ARG A 55 3.47 3.31 -1.20
N GLY A 56 2.71 2.22 -1.03
CA GLY A 56 2.36 1.29 -2.09
C GLY A 56 3.52 0.49 -2.71
N TYR A 57 4.61 0.24 -1.99
CA TYR A 57 5.73 -0.55 -2.52
C TYR A 57 5.30 -1.96 -2.97
N GLU A 58 4.46 -2.63 -2.18
CA GLU A 58 3.89 -3.93 -2.54
C GLU A 58 2.97 -3.84 -3.76
N ILE A 59 2.27 -2.71 -3.94
CA ILE A 59 1.42 -2.47 -5.12
C ILE A 59 2.30 -2.46 -6.37
N ALA A 60 3.37 -1.67 -6.36
CA ALA A 60 4.29 -1.55 -7.48
C ALA A 60 4.92 -2.92 -7.82
N GLU A 61 5.37 -3.67 -6.82
CA GLU A 61 6.01 -4.96 -7.04
C GLU A 61 5.03 -6.03 -7.56
N LEU A 62 3.81 -6.09 -7.03
CA LEU A 62 2.78 -7.02 -7.52
C LEU A 62 2.29 -6.63 -8.92
N ALA A 63 2.09 -5.34 -9.20
CA ALA A 63 1.71 -4.85 -10.52
C ALA A 63 2.78 -5.20 -11.57
N ARG A 64 4.07 -5.04 -11.23
CA ARG A 64 5.21 -5.43 -12.10
C ARG A 64 5.21 -6.92 -12.43
N ARG A 65 4.66 -7.75 -11.55
CA ARG A 65 4.52 -9.20 -11.75
C ARG A 65 3.26 -9.59 -12.54
N GLY A 66 2.41 -8.64 -12.92
CA GLY A 66 1.21 -8.87 -13.73
C GLY A 66 -0.08 -9.09 -12.94
N TYR A 67 -0.08 -8.77 -11.63
CA TYR A 67 -1.32 -8.75 -10.84
C TYR A 67 -2.11 -7.46 -11.09
N ASP A 68 -3.44 -7.55 -10.98
CA ASP A 68 -4.33 -6.40 -10.91
C ASP A 68 -4.48 -5.98 -9.43
N VAL A 69 -3.80 -4.89 -9.05
CA VAL A 69 -3.68 -4.50 -7.65
C VAL A 69 -4.48 -3.24 -7.35
N THR A 70 -5.29 -3.33 -6.31
CA THR A 70 -5.97 -2.19 -5.70
C THR A 70 -5.36 -1.90 -4.33
N GLY A 71 -4.82 -0.71 -4.14
CA GLY A 71 -4.39 -0.19 -2.85
C GLY A 71 -5.47 0.69 -2.22
N VAL A 72 -5.58 0.69 -0.90
CA VAL A 72 -6.41 1.66 -0.18
C VAL A 72 -5.63 2.27 0.98
N ASP A 73 -5.72 3.59 1.16
CA ASP A 73 -5.17 4.27 2.33
C ASP A 73 -6.07 5.44 2.76
N PHE A 74 -6.01 5.81 4.04
CA PHE A 74 -6.72 6.99 4.54
C PHE A 74 -5.93 8.28 4.32
N SER A 75 -4.62 8.22 4.12
CA SER A 75 -3.71 9.37 4.15
C SER A 75 -3.40 9.82 2.72
N PRO A 76 -3.85 11.01 2.28
CA PRO A 76 -3.48 11.54 0.97
C PRO A 76 -1.97 11.59 0.75
N SER A 77 -1.20 12.00 1.77
CA SER A 77 0.27 12.09 1.66
C SER A 77 0.96 10.74 1.53
N ALA A 78 0.32 9.63 1.91
CA ALA A 78 0.89 8.31 1.73
C ALA A 78 0.90 7.88 0.26
N VAL A 79 -0.12 8.29 -0.50
CA VAL A 79 -0.38 7.80 -1.86
C VAL A 79 -0.15 8.86 -2.94
N ALA A 80 0.31 10.06 -2.57
CA ALA A 80 0.46 11.19 -3.49
C ALA A 80 1.43 10.92 -4.65
N ASP A 81 2.42 10.04 -4.44
CA ASP A 81 3.51 9.75 -5.38
C ASP A 81 3.34 8.40 -6.11
N LEU A 82 2.16 7.77 -6.02
CA LEU A 82 1.85 6.44 -6.58
C LEU A 82 1.27 6.46 -8.00
#